data_AF-A0A353TZX6-F1
#
_entry.id   AF-A0A353TZX6-F1
#
_cell.length_a   1.000
_cell.length_b   1.000
_cell.length_c   1.000
_cell.angle_alpha   90.00
_cell.angle_beta   90.00
_cell.angle_gamma   90.00
#
_symmetry.space_group_name_H-M   'P 1'
#
loop_
_entity.id
_entity.type
_entity.pdbx_description
1 polymer ?
#
loop_
_entity_poly.entity_id
_entity_poly.type
_entity_poly.pdbx_seq_one_letter_code
_entity_poly.pdbx_strand_id
1 'polypeptide(L)'
;MKKNFAFILVLFIASTACNNRAKSPDLRDIEVDFELIPFYEELFAIAPDSFAYEAERVKEKYGSYLDAYSMGVIGAGPVEDEAFAENMKFFLAYEPNQEVIDTVINLFEDKESLKSELEAAFKHYKYYFPESGIPDVYLHISGFNQSIVVDSSWISHSRPRYFSTLTEIHDEST
;
A
#
# COMPACT_ATOMS: atom_id res chain seq x y z
N MET A 1 56.63 13.58 -18.26
CA MET A 1 56.12 14.13 -16.97
C MET A 1 54.78 14.88 -17.10
N LYS A 2 54.51 15.64 -18.17
CA LYS A 2 53.23 16.40 -18.34
C LYS A 2 51.96 15.55 -18.48
N LYS A 3 52.06 14.33 -19.04
CA LYS A 3 50.91 13.42 -19.27
C LYS A 3 50.34 12.83 -17.96
N ASN A 4 51.19 12.62 -16.96
CA ASN A 4 50.77 12.12 -15.64
C ASN A 4 50.14 13.24 -14.80
N PHE A 5 50.56 14.51 -15.01
CA PHE A 5 49.97 15.67 -14.33
C PHE A 5 48.53 15.93 -14.77
N ALA A 6 48.25 15.79 -16.08
CA ALA A 6 46.89 15.89 -16.60
C ALA A 6 45.96 14.81 -16.04
N PHE A 7 46.47 13.59 -15.86
CA PHE A 7 45.70 12.47 -15.28
C PHE A 7 45.35 12.70 -13.80
N ILE A 8 46.31 13.25 -13.02
CA ILE A 8 46.09 13.62 -11.61
C ILE A 8 45.07 14.77 -11.50
N LEU A 9 45.13 15.75 -12.40
CA LEU A 9 44.18 16.88 -12.42
C LEU A 9 42.74 16.43 -12.70
N VAL A 10 42.55 15.49 -13.64
CA VAL A 10 41.23 14.90 -13.93
C VAL A 10 40.71 14.08 -12.75
N LEU A 11 41.57 13.33 -12.07
CA LEU A 11 41.19 12.58 -10.85
C LEU A 11 40.76 13.53 -9.71
N PHE A 12 41.42 14.68 -9.58
CA PHE A 12 41.11 15.68 -8.56
C PHE A 12 39.76 16.38 -8.81
N ILE A 13 39.44 16.68 -10.08
CA ILE A 13 38.14 17.27 -10.47
C ILE A 13 37.00 16.24 -10.33
N ALA A 14 37.26 14.95 -10.61
CA ALA A 14 36.27 13.89 -10.39
C ALA A 14 35.94 13.69 -8.90
N SER A 15 36.87 14.04 -8.00
CA SER A 15 36.70 13.86 -6.56
C SER A 15 35.81 14.93 -5.90
N THR A 16 35.58 16.07 -6.56
CA THR A 16 34.74 17.17 -6.02
C THR A 16 33.28 17.11 -6.47
N ALA A 17 32.92 16.19 -7.38
CA ALA A 17 31.55 16.03 -7.88
C ALA A 17 30.59 15.38 -6.86
N CYS A 18 31.11 14.67 -5.85
CA CYS A 18 30.33 14.00 -4.82
C CYS A 18 30.21 14.85 -3.55
N ASN A 19 29.57 16.03 -3.59
CA ASN A 19 29.20 16.71 -2.34
C ASN A 19 27.92 17.55 -2.37
N ASN A 20 27.08 17.41 -3.39
CA ASN A 20 25.75 18.00 -3.41
C ASN A 20 24.74 17.07 -2.72
N ARG A 21 24.88 16.88 -1.40
CA ARG A 21 23.72 16.46 -0.60
C ARG A 21 22.85 17.71 -0.44
N ALA A 22 21.83 17.83 -1.28
CA ALA A 22 20.79 18.82 -1.05
C ALA A 22 20.30 18.66 0.40
N LYS A 23 20.27 19.75 1.16
CA LYS A 23 19.72 19.71 2.52
C LYS A 23 18.26 19.30 2.41
N SER A 24 17.85 18.30 3.19
CA SER A 24 16.44 17.94 3.29
C SER A 24 15.62 19.19 3.69
N PRO A 25 14.42 19.35 3.12
CA PRO A 25 13.55 20.48 3.47
C PRO A 25 13.21 20.45 4.96
N ASP A 26 12.94 21.62 5.52
CA ASP A 26 12.42 21.74 6.88
C ASP A 26 10.91 21.44 6.87
N LEU A 27 10.51 20.41 7.62
CA LEU A 27 9.13 19.90 7.63
C LEU A 27 8.45 20.10 8.98
N ARG A 28 9.09 20.78 9.93
CA ARG A 28 8.59 20.89 11.31
C ARG A 28 7.22 21.56 11.42
N ASP A 29 6.94 22.49 10.51
CA ASP A 29 5.71 23.29 10.49
C ASP A 29 4.64 22.70 9.55
N ILE A 30 4.89 21.53 8.94
CA ILE A 30 3.92 20.86 8.07
C ILE A 30 3.16 19.83 8.90
N GLU A 31 1.87 20.09 9.08
CA GLU A 31 0.92 19.15 9.65
C GLU A 31 0.23 18.38 8.52
N VAL A 32 0.05 17.08 8.73
CA VAL A 32 -0.72 16.21 7.85
C VAL A 32 -1.70 15.42 8.70
N ASP A 33 -2.92 15.30 8.21
CA ASP A 33 -4.00 14.58 8.86
C ASP A 33 -4.49 13.50 7.90
N PHE A 34 -4.51 12.26 8.37
CA PHE A 34 -4.98 11.09 7.63
C PHE A 34 -5.24 9.92 8.58
N GLU A 35 -6.15 9.04 8.16
CA GLU A 35 -6.41 7.79 8.83
C GLU A 35 -5.65 6.63 8.19
N LEU A 36 -5.13 5.73 9.02
CA LEU A 36 -4.61 4.43 8.59
C LEU A 36 -5.66 3.38 8.95
N ILE A 37 -6.38 2.91 7.94
CA ILE A 37 -7.59 2.10 8.08
C ILE A 37 -7.23 0.64 7.76
N PRO A 38 -7.24 -0.27 8.76
CA PRO A 38 -6.98 -1.69 8.54
C PRO A 38 -8.23 -2.39 7.98
N PHE A 39 -8.65 -2.01 6.77
CA PHE A 39 -9.86 -2.50 6.12
C PHE A 39 -9.94 -4.03 6.05
N TYR A 40 -8.81 -4.71 5.86
CA TYR A 40 -8.75 -6.18 5.88
C TYR A 40 -9.26 -6.79 7.20
N GLU A 41 -9.04 -6.16 8.35
CA GLU A 41 -9.44 -6.74 9.66
C GLU A 41 -10.96 -6.80 9.76
N GLU A 42 -11.64 -5.71 9.41
CA GLU A 42 -13.09 -5.65 9.47
C GLU A 42 -13.75 -6.51 8.40
N LEU A 43 -13.20 -6.48 7.18
CA LEU A 43 -13.76 -7.23 6.07
C LEU A 43 -13.66 -8.75 6.30
N PHE A 44 -12.52 -9.24 6.76
CA PHE A 44 -12.30 -10.67 7.01
C PHE A 44 -12.82 -11.15 8.36
N ALA A 45 -13.25 -10.26 9.25
CA ALA A 45 -14.03 -10.61 10.43
C ALA A 45 -15.48 -11.02 10.09
N ILE A 46 -15.97 -10.68 8.89
CA ILE A 46 -17.29 -11.08 8.42
C ILE A 46 -17.23 -12.51 7.90
N ALA A 47 -18.02 -13.41 8.50
CA ALA A 47 -18.16 -14.77 7.97
C ALA A 47 -18.71 -14.72 6.53
N PRO A 48 -18.17 -15.49 5.56
CA PRO A 48 -18.57 -15.38 4.15
C PRO A 48 -20.08 -15.49 3.92
N ASP A 49 -20.75 -16.44 4.59
CA ASP A 49 -22.20 -16.63 4.50
C ASP A 49 -23.03 -15.52 5.16
N SER A 50 -22.40 -14.65 5.94
CA SER A 50 -23.04 -13.51 6.61
C SER A 50 -22.89 -12.20 5.83
N PHE A 51 -22.05 -12.16 4.78
CA PHE A 51 -21.75 -10.90 4.08
C PHE A 51 -23.01 -10.21 3.52
N ALA A 52 -23.99 -10.97 3.03
CA ALA A 52 -25.25 -10.41 2.53
C ALA A 52 -26.00 -9.57 3.57
N TYR A 53 -25.89 -9.89 4.86
CA TYR A 53 -26.53 -9.13 5.95
C TYR A 53 -25.70 -7.89 6.36
N GLU A 54 -24.40 -7.92 6.12
CA GLU A 54 -23.46 -6.86 6.47
C GLU A 54 -23.21 -5.88 5.30
N ALA A 55 -23.60 -6.24 4.08
CA ALA A 55 -23.26 -5.52 2.86
C ALA A 55 -23.62 -4.04 2.92
N GLU A 56 -24.82 -3.69 3.37
CA GLU A 56 -25.25 -2.28 3.47
C GLU A 56 -24.43 -1.50 4.50
N ARG A 57 -24.11 -2.11 5.65
CA ARG A 57 -23.24 -1.47 6.66
C ARG A 57 -21.84 -1.20 6.10
N VAL A 58 -21.28 -2.15 5.34
CA VAL A 58 -19.96 -2.03 4.72
C VAL A 58 -19.98 -0.96 3.62
N LYS A 59 -21.04 -0.91 2.80
CA LYS A 59 -21.24 0.14 1.78
C LYS A 59 -21.34 1.53 2.41
N GLU A 60 -22.16 1.70 3.44
CA GLU A 60 -22.31 2.98 4.13
C GLU A 60 -20.99 3.46 4.74
N LYS A 61 -20.21 2.54 5.32
CA LYS A 61 -18.95 2.88 5.99
C LYS A 61 -17.84 3.27 5.02
N TYR A 62 -17.70 2.53 3.92
CA TYR A 62 -16.52 2.63 3.04
C TYR A 62 -16.82 3.31 1.70
N GLY A 63 -18.08 3.52 1.35
CA GLY A 63 -18.52 4.34 0.22
C GLY A 63 -17.74 4.08 -1.07
N SER A 64 -17.18 5.15 -1.64
CA SER A 64 -16.43 5.10 -2.90
C SER A 64 -15.15 4.25 -2.84
N TYR A 65 -14.56 4.08 -1.64
CA TYR A 65 -13.40 3.19 -1.51
C TYR A 65 -13.82 1.74 -1.76
N LEU A 66 -14.95 1.30 -1.20
CA LEU A 66 -15.45 -0.06 -1.41
C LEU A 66 -15.76 -0.33 -2.87
N ASP A 67 -16.34 0.65 -3.57
CA ASP A 67 -16.64 0.52 -4.99
C ASP A 67 -15.37 0.30 -5.82
N ALA A 68 -14.35 1.14 -5.60
CA ALA A 68 -13.08 0.99 -6.29
C ALA A 68 -12.31 -0.28 -5.89
N TYR A 69 -12.39 -0.69 -4.63
CA TYR A 69 -11.83 -1.96 -4.17
C TYR A 69 -12.53 -3.14 -4.85
N SER A 70 -13.86 -3.17 -4.80
CA SER A 70 -14.69 -4.23 -5.38
C SER A 70 -14.45 -4.36 -6.89
N MET A 71 -14.50 -3.24 -7.63
CA MET A 71 -14.32 -3.26 -9.08
C MET A 71 -12.86 -3.44 -9.51
N GLY A 72 -11.96 -2.66 -8.92
CA GLY A 72 -10.59 -2.49 -9.41
C GLY A 72 -9.57 -3.43 -8.79
N VAL A 73 -9.81 -3.91 -7.56
CA VAL A 73 -8.85 -4.75 -6.83
C VAL A 73 -9.24 -6.23 -6.93
N ILE A 74 -10.48 -6.55 -6.54
CA ILE A 74 -10.90 -7.95 -6.38
C ILE A 74 -11.83 -8.44 -7.49
N GLY A 75 -12.33 -7.55 -8.34
CA GLY A 75 -13.19 -7.91 -9.46
C GLY A 75 -14.57 -8.44 -9.05
N ALA A 76 -15.09 -8.03 -7.89
CA ALA A 76 -16.43 -8.38 -7.41
C ALA A 76 -17.54 -7.56 -8.06
N GLY A 77 -17.19 -6.57 -8.90
CA GLY A 77 -18.13 -5.73 -9.64
C GLY A 77 -18.57 -4.47 -8.87
N PRO A 78 -19.44 -3.64 -9.44
CA PRO A 78 -20.04 -2.48 -8.77
C PRO A 78 -20.77 -2.89 -7.49
N VAL A 79 -20.68 -2.08 -6.43
CA VAL A 79 -21.32 -2.39 -5.13
C VAL A 79 -22.86 -2.39 -5.20
N GLU A 80 -23.43 -1.74 -6.20
CA GLU A 80 -24.88 -1.66 -6.44
C GLU A 80 -25.43 -2.86 -7.23
N ASP A 81 -24.57 -3.71 -7.80
CA ASP A 81 -25.01 -4.86 -8.57
C ASP A 81 -25.59 -5.94 -7.65
N GLU A 82 -26.65 -6.61 -8.10
CA GLU A 82 -27.28 -7.73 -7.37
C GLU A 82 -26.29 -8.87 -7.06
N ALA A 83 -25.25 -9.02 -7.90
CA ALA A 83 -24.22 -10.04 -7.74
C ALA A 83 -23.14 -9.68 -6.71
N PHE A 84 -23.05 -8.42 -6.24
CA PHE A 84 -21.98 -7.95 -5.38
C PHE A 84 -21.82 -8.78 -4.11
N ALA A 85 -22.93 -9.02 -3.39
CA ALA A 85 -22.89 -9.76 -2.12
C ALA A 85 -22.42 -11.21 -2.30
N GLU A 86 -22.83 -11.86 -3.38
CA GLU A 86 -22.42 -13.23 -3.69
C GLU A 86 -20.94 -13.28 -4.12
N ASN A 87 -20.49 -12.32 -4.94
CA ASN A 87 -19.08 -12.21 -5.34
C ASN A 87 -18.17 -11.96 -4.14
N MET A 88 -18.59 -11.11 -3.20
CA MET A 88 -17.87 -10.85 -1.95
C MET A 88 -17.82 -12.09 -1.06
N LYS A 89 -18.93 -12.82 -0.95
CA LYS A 89 -18.93 -14.12 -0.26
C LYS A 89 -17.89 -15.07 -0.88
N PHE A 90 -17.82 -15.18 -2.21
CA PHE A 90 -16.80 -16.01 -2.86
C PHE A 90 -15.38 -15.55 -2.57
N PHE A 91 -15.14 -14.24 -2.62
CA PHE A 91 -13.83 -13.68 -2.29
C PHE A 91 -13.41 -13.95 -0.84
N LEU A 92 -14.33 -13.79 0.10
CA LEU A 92 -14.12 -14.07 1.52
C LEU A 92 -13.95 -15.57 1.78
N ALA A 93 -14.68 -16.43 1.09
CA ALA A 93 -14.57 -17.88 1.25
C ALA A 93 -13.35 -18.50 0.53
N TYR A 94 -12.62 -17.73 -0.27
CA TYR A 94 -11.51 -18.26 -1.06
C TYR A 94 -10.34 -18.67 -0.15
N GLU A 95 -10.02 -19.96 -0.15
CA GLU A 95 -9.04 -20.58 0.76
C GLU A 95 -7.67 -19.87 0.75
N PRO A 96 -7.07 -19.51 -0.40
CA PRO A 96 -5.81 -18.76 -0.40
C PRO A 96 -5.88 -17.39 0.29
N ASN A 97 -7.04 -16.74 0.34
CA ASN A 97 -7.21 -15.50 1.11
C ASN A 97 -7.27 -15.77 2.61
N GLN A 98 -7.91 -16.87 2.99
CA GLN A 98 -8.01 -17.31 4.39
C GLN A 98 -6.66 -17.79 4.93
N GLU A 99 -5.80 -18.38 4.11
CA GLU A 99 -4.45 -18.82 4.52
C GLU A 99 -3.51 -17.66 4.82
N VAL A 100 -3.69 -16.51 4.16
CA VAL A 100 -2.77 -15.36 4.31
C VAL A 100 -3.23 -14.35 5.34
N ILE A 101 -4.47 -14.41 5.84
CA ILE A 101 -5.02 -13.38 6.74
C ILE A 101 -4.20 -13.23 8.02
N ASP A 102 -3.83 -14.34 8.67
CA ASP A 102 -3.02 -14.33 9.89
C ASP A 102 -1.63 -13.74 9.63
N THR A 103 -1.06 -14.03 8.46
CA THR A 103 0.23 -13.46 8.04
C THR A 103 0.12 -11.95 7.83
N VAL A 104 -0.97 -11.48 7.21
CA VAL A 104 -1.24 -10.06 6.97
C VAL A 104 -1.45 -9.32 8.30
N ILE A 105 -2.22 -9.88 9.23
CA ILE A 105 -2.41 -9.33 10.58
C ILE A 105 -1.08 -9.14 11.28
N ASN A 106 -0.21 -10.16 11.26
CA ASN A 106 1.11 -10.10 11.87
C ASN A 106 2.03 -9.08 11.16
N LEU A 107 1.96 -8.98 9.83
CA LEU A 107 2.76 -8.03 9.06
C LEU A 107 2.42 -6.58 9.39
N PHE A 108 1.15 -6.30 9.67
CA PHE A 108 0.63 -5.00 10.05
C PHE A 108 0.34 -4.90 11.56
N GLU A 109 1.09 -5.61 12.40
CA GLU A 109 0.95 -5.52 13.85
C GLU A 109 1.35 -4.12 14.35
N ASP A 110 2.47 -3.59 13.87
CA ASP A 110 2.97 -2.26 14.24
C ASP A 110 2.42 -1.14 13.33
N LYS A 111 1.12 -0.87 13.47
CA LYS A 111 0.41 0.17 12.71
C LYS A 111 0.89 1.58 13.07
N GLU A 112 1.36 1.78 14.31
CA GLU A 112 1.84 3.09 14.78
C GLU A 112 3.15 3.49 14.11
N SER A 113 4.09 2.54 13.97
CA SER A 113 5.32 2.77 13.21
C SER A 113 5.00 3.06 11.75
N LEU A 114 4.14 2.25 11.11
CA LEU A 114 3.71 2.48 9.73
C LEU A 114 3.04 3.85 9.55
N LYS A 115 2.15 4.24 10.48
CA LYS A 115 1.50 5.55 10.47
C LYS A 115 2.52 6.68 10.57
N SER A 116 3.52 6.55 11.44
CA SER A 116 4.59 7.53 11.60
C SER A 116 5.46 7.68 10.34
N GLU A 117 5.77 6.57 9.67
CA GLU A 117 6.52 6.58 8.40
C GLU A 117 5.70 7.25 7.28
N LEU A 118 4.41 6.93 7.18
CA LEU A 118 3.50 7.55 6.22
C LEU A 118 3.30 9.04 6.51
N GLU A 119 3.20 9.44 7.77
CA GLU A 119 3.13 10.85 8.17
C GLU A 119 4.37 11.61 7.68
N ALA A 120 5.57 11.05 7.88
CA ALA A 120 6.80 11.65 7.39
C ALA A 120 6.83 11.76 5.86
N ALA A 121 6.34 10.74 5.15
CA ALA A 121 6.23 10.76 3.68
C ALA A 121 5.22 11.81 3.20
N PHE A 122 4.06 11.92 3.85
CA PHE A 122 3.03 12.90 3.50
C PHE A 122 3.47 14.33 3.81
N LYS A 123 4.27 14.57 4.85
CA LYS A 123 4.89 15.89 5.08
C LYS A 123 5.79 16.31 3.92
N HIS A 124 6.59 15.38 3.39
CA HIS A 124 7.37 15.64 2.18
C HIS A 124 6.48 15.89 0.97
N TYR A 125 5.44 15.06 0.77
CA TYR A 125 4.49 15.24 -0.32
C TYR A 125 3.84 16.63 -0.27
N LYS A 126 3.34 17.06 0.89
CA LYS A 126 2.73 18.37 1.09
C LYS A 126 3.71 19.53 0.89
N TYR A 127 4.98 19.35 1.26
CA TYR A 127 6.03 20.34 1.00
C TYR A 127 6.19 20.61 -0.50
N TYR A 128 6.23 19.55 -1.32
CA TYR A 128 6.40 19.67 -2.77
C TYR A 128 5.10 19.98 -3.53
N PHE A 129 3.95 19.61 -2.96
CA PHE A 129 2.63 19.80 -3.54
C PHE A 129 1.65 20.40 -2.52
N PRO A 130 1.76 21.70 -2.19
CA PRO A 130 0.98 22.32 -1.12
C PRO A 130 -0.53 22.30 -1.36
N GLU A 131 -0.95 22.35 -2.63
CA GLU A 131 -2.37 22.36 -3.03
C GLU A 131 -3.00 20.95 -3.03
N SER A 132 -2.19 19.89 -2.88
CA SER A 132 -2.71 18.52 -2.87
C SER A 132 -3.30 18.15 -1.51
N GLY A 133 -4.41 17.41 -1.55
CA GLY A 133 -4.98 16.75 -0.36
C GLY A 133 -4.08 15.61 0.13
N ILE A 134 -4.18 15.29 1.42
CA ILE A 134 -3.59 14.07 1.96
C ILE A 134 -4.69 13.00 1.97
N PRO A 135 -4.47 11.85 1.29
CA PRO A 135 -5.45 10.77 1.26
C PRO A 135 -5.41 9.93 2.54
N ASP A 136 -6.56 9.36 2.91
CA ASP A 136 -6.59 8.25 3.86
C ASP A 136 -5.95 7.00 3.25
N VAL A 137 -5.37 6.16 4.11
CA VAL A 137 -4.63 4.97 3.69
C VAL A 137 -5.37 3.72 4.13
N TYR A 138 -5.76 2.90 3.16
CA TYR A 138 -6.48 1.65 3.41
C TYR A 138 -5.55 0.45 3.22
N LEU A 139 -5.43 -0.36 4.27
CA LEU A 139 -4.73 -1.64 4.22
C LEU A 139 -5.72 -2.73 3.83
N HIS A 140 -5.43 -3.48 2.77
CA HIS A 140 -6.35 -4.49 2.23
C HIS A 140 -5.65 -5.74 1.70
N ILE A 141 -6.43 -6.81 1.54
CA ILE A 141 -6.02 -8.03 0.83
C ILE A 141 -6.59 -7.96 -0.58
N SER A 142 -5.74 -8.19 -1.59
CA SER A 142 -6.14 -8.12 -3.01
C SER A 142 -6.35 -9.48 -3.67
N GLY A 143 -6.21 -10.58 -2.92
CA GLY A 143 -6.27 -11.94 -3.47
C GLY A 143 -5.26 -12.19 -4.59
N PHE A 144 -4.06 -11.62 -4.45
CA PHE A 144 -2.95 -11.72 -5.41
C PHE A 144 -3.17 -10.99 -6.76
N ASN A 145 -4.25 -10.23 -6.94
CA ASN A 145 -4.53 -9.53 -8.19
C ASN A 145 -3.72 -8.25 -8.40
N GLN A 146 -3.64 -7.37 -7.40
CA GLN A 146 -2.97 -6.05 -7.50
C GLN A 146 -2.20 -5.73 -6.21
N SER A 147 -1.01 -5.11 -6.32
CA SER A 147 -0.18 -4.80 -5.15
C SER A 147 -0.29 -3.34 -4.70
N ILE A 148 -0.70 -2.41 -5.56
CA ILE A 148 -0.90 -1.01 -5.20
C ILE A 148 -2.04 -0.48 -6.06
N VAL A 149 -3.03 0.17 -5.45
CA VAL A 149 -4.07 0.94 -6.16
C VAL A 149 -4.10 2.34 -5.57
N VAL A 150 -4.02 3.35 -6.43
CA VAL A 150 -3.95 4.77 -6.05
C VAL A 150 -5.11 5.49 -6.72
N ASP A 151 -5.84 6.28 -5.92
CA ASP A 151 -6.84 7.24 -6.40
C ASP A 151 -6.48 8.65 -5.92
N SER A 152 -7.19 9.65 -6.46
CA SER A 152 -7.13 11.06 -6.04
C SER A 152 -7.42 11.30 -4.55
N SER A 153 -8.12 10.37 -3.90
CA SER A 153 -8.61 10.49 -2.52
C SER A 153 -8.10 9.42 -1.54
N TRP A 154 -7.50 8.33 -2.03
CA TRP A 154 -6.98 7.24 -1.18
C TRP A 154 -5.81 6.51 -1.83
N ILE A 155 -4.91 5.99 -1.00
CA ILE A 155 -3.85 5.06 -1.43
C ILE A 155 -4.11 3.71 -0.78
N SER A 156 -4.02 2.66 -1.58
CA SER A 156 -4.33 1.28 -1.20
C SER A 156 -3.10 0.43 -1.50
N HIS A 157 -2.50 -0.16 -0.47
CA HIS A 157 -1.29 -0.98 -0.61
C HIS A 157 -1.59 -2.43 -0.21
N SER A 158 -1.22 -3.36 -1.09
CA SER A 158 -1.31 -4.80 -0.87
C SER A 158 0.05 -5.46 -1.12
N ARG A 159 0.51 -6.30 -0.20
CA ARG A 159 1.81 -7.00 -0.34
C ARG A 159 1.62 -8.53 -0.49
N PRO A 160 1.31 -9.06 -1.69
CA PRO A 160 1.38 -10.51 -1.93
C PRO A 160 2.72 -10.95 -2.55
N ARG A 161 3.52 -10.04 -3.12
CA ARG A 161 4.57 -10.41 -4.09
C ARG A 161 5.93 -10.84 -3.51
N TYR A 162 6.14 -10.77 -2.19
CA TYR A 162 7.42 -11.22 -1.60
C TYR A 162 7.44 -12.73 -1.32
N PHE A 163 6.27 -13.39 -1.35
CA PHE A 163 6.18 -14.82 -1.02
C PHE A 163 6.44 -15.74 -2.21
N SER A 164 6.09 -15.32 -3.44
CA SER A 164 6.36 -16.13 -4.65
C SER A 164 7.87 -16.36 -4.88
N THR A 165 8.72 -15.42 -4.44
CA THR A 165 10.17 -15.54 -4.57
C THR A 165 10.80 -16.42 -3.48
N LEU A 166 10.10 -16.67 -2.36
CA LEU A 166 10.60 -17.54 -1.29
C LEU A 166 10.16 -19.00 -1.44
N THR A 167 9.05 -19.25 -2.15
CA THR A 167 8.61 -20.62 -2.49
C THR A 167 9.35 -21.22 -3.68
N GLU A 168 9.88 -20.41 -4.61
CA GLU A 168 10.69 -20.93 -5.74
C GLU A 168 12.07 -21.45 -5.33
N ILE A 169 12.58 -21.10 -4.13
CA ILE A 169 13.91 -21.52 -3.67
C ILE A 169 13.86 -22.90 -2.98
N HIS A 170 12.67 -23.44 -2.71
CA HIS A 170 12.53 -24.75 -2.05
C HIS A 170 12.20 -25.92 -2.98
N ASP A 171 11.93 -25.68 -4.26
CA ASP A 171 11.54 -26.73 -5.21
C ASP A 171 12.68 -27.22 -6.14
N GLU A 172 13.91 -26.70 -5.98
CA GLU A 172 15.11 -27.16 -6.72
C GLU A 172 16.02 -28.11 -5.92
N SER A 173 15.57 -28.66 -4.78
CA SER A 173 16.43 -29.53 -3.94
C SER A 173 15.85 -30.91 -3.59
N THR A 174 15.11 -31.56 -4.50
CA THR A 174 14.82 -33.01 -4.41
C THR A 174 14.81 -33.69 -5.76
#